data_AF-A0A7W0H964-F1
#
_entry.id   AF-A0A7W0H964-F1
#
_cell.length_a   1.000
_cell.length_b   1.000
_cell.length_c   1.000
_cell.angle_alpha   90.00
_cell.angle_beta   90.00
_cell.angle_gamma   90.00
#
_symmetry.space_group_name_H-M   'P 1'
#
loop_
_entity.id
_entity.type
_entity.pdbx_description
1 polymer ?
#
loop_
_entity_poly.entity_id
_entity_poly.type
_entity_poly.pdbx_seq_one_letter_code
_entity_poly.pdbx_strand_id
1 'polypeptide(L)' 'MAFLRRRNKPGTLRTAESADARYLEDWVRTRSGIEGFVEPRTAVTDITMLLVAVDGEWTRRRVPSIEWAHSFANKH' A
#
# COMPACT_ATOMS: atom_id res chain seq x y z
N MET A 1 23.39 24.34 -19.57
CA MET A 1 22.21 23.81 -18.86
C MET A 1 22.06 22.34 -19.22
N ALA A 2 22.57 21.42 -18.39
CA ALA A 2 22.50 19.97 -18.65
C ALA A 2 21.38 19.36 -17.79
N PHE A 3 20.32 18.88 -18.44
CA PHE A 3 19.24 18.14 -17.79
C PHE A 3 19.68 16.69 -17.53
N LEU A 4 19.83 16.31 -16.26
CA LEU A 4 20.12 14.94 -15.86
C LEU A 4 18.86 14.08 -15.98
N ARG A 5 18.70 13.38 -17.10
CA ARG A 5 17.64 12.37 -17.25
C ARG A 5 18.04 11.12 -16.45
N ARG A 6 17.42 10.93 -15.29
CA ARG A 6 17.56 9.71 -14.47
C ARG A 6 17.06 8.50 -15.27
N ARG A 7 17.97 7.70 -15.84
CA ARG A 7 17.64 6.39 -16.44
C ARG A 7 17.26 5.44 -15.30
N ASN A 8 16.02 4.93 -15.33
CA ASN A 8 15.65 3.77 -14.52
C ASN A 8 16.47 2.55 -14.98
N LYS A 9 17.14 1.89 -14.02
CA LYS A 9 17.92 0.67 -14.28
C LYS A 9 16.96 -0.51 -14.46
N PRO A 10 17.08 -1.32 -15.52
CA PRO A 10 16.33 -2.56 -15.65
C PRO A 10 16.88 -3.56 -14.61
N GLY A 11 16.02 -4.05 -13.73
CA GLY A 11 16.41 -4.95 -12.64
C GLY A 11 15.82 -4.62 -11.28
N THR A 12 15.06 -3.53 -11.14
CA THR A 12 14.21 -3.35 -9.96
C THR A 12 13.17 -4.47 -9.98
N LEU A 13 13.35 -5.48 -9.14
CA LEU A 13 12.28 -6.40 -8.76
C LEU A 13 11.04 -5.53 -8.57
N ARG A 14 9.93 -5.85 -9.24
CA ARG A 14 8.64 -5.33 -8.81
C ARG A 14 8.50 -5.85 -7.39
N THR A 15 8.96 -5.08 -6.41
CA THR A 15 9.00 -5.48 -5.01
C THR A 15 7.57 -5.86 -4.66
N ALA A 16 7.37 -6.95 -3.93
CA ALA A 16 6.04 -7.41 -3.54
C ALA A 16 5.17 -6.27 -2.98
N GLU A 17 5.81 -5.30 -2.33
CA GLU A 17 5.28 -3.99 -1.90
C GLU A 17 4.54 -3.22 -3.00
N SER A 18 5.06 -3.16 -4.23
CA SER A 18 4.41 -2.50 -5.37
C SER A 18 3.18 -3.26 -5.86
N ALA A 19 3.16 -4.60 -5.76
CA ALA A 19 1.99 -5.40 -6.14
C ALA A 19 0.88 -5.26 -5.09
N ASP A 20 1.25 -5.29 -3.80
CA ASP A 20 0.34 -5.08 -2.68
C ASP A 20 -0.25 -3.66 -2.69
N ALA A 21 0.57 -2.63 -2.92
CA ALA A 21 0.10 -1.26 -3.06
C ALA A 21 -0.91 -1.10 -4.20
N ARG A 22 -0.64 -1.73 -5.36
CA ARG A 22 -1.56 -1.72 -6.49
C ARG A 22 -2.86 -2.47 -6.18
N TYR A 23 -2.76 -3.62 -5.53
CA TYR A 23 -3.92 -4.38 -5.09
C TYR A 23 -4.81 -3.54 -4.16
N LEU A 24 -4.22 -2.83 -3.20
CA LEU A 24 -4.95 -1.97 -2.29
C LEU A 24 -5.65 -0.82 -3.04
N GLU A 25 -4.97 -0.16 -3.98
CA GLU A 25 -5.57 0.86 -4.86
C GLU A 25 -6.76 0.31 -5.66
N ASP A 26 -6.63 -0.86 -6.26
CA ASP A 26 -7.71 -1.48 -7.03
C ASP A 26 -8.87 -1.91 -6.11
N TRP A 27 -8.57 -2.38 -4.90
CA TRP A 27 -9.56 -2.86 -3.93
C TRP A 27 -10.43 -1.73 -3.37
N VAL A 28 -9.83 -0.58 -3.04
CA VAL A 28 -10.57 0.59 -2.52
C VAL A 28 -11.43 1.26 -3.59
N ARG A 29 -11.05 1.15 -4.88
CA ARG A 29 -11.82 1.72 -5.99
C ARG A 29 -13.18 1.08 -6.20
N THR A 30 -13.36 -0.18 -5.78
CA THR A 30 -14.59 -0.94 -6.04
C THR A 30 -15.47 -1.11 -4.80
N ARG A 31 -15.10 -0.49 -3.67
CA ARG A 31 -15.78 -0.63 -2.37
C ARG A 31 -15.96 0.75 -1.73
N SER A 32 -16.82 0.85 -0.72
CA SER A 32 -17.14 2.13 -0.07
C SER A 32 -17.36 1.93 1.43
N GLY A 33 -17.30 3.03 2.18
CA GLY A 33 -17.39 2.99 3.65
C GLY A 33 -16.28 2.13 4.26
N ILE A 34 -15.04 2.34 3.82
CA ILE A 34 -13.90 1.52 4.21
C ILE A 34 -13.24 2.12 5.46
N GLU A 35 -13.02 1.28 6.47
CA GLU A 35 -12.18 1.57 7.62
C GLU A 35 -10.78 0.98 7.40
N GLY A 36 -9.76 1.81 7.59
CA GLY A 36 -8.36 1.43 7.44
C GLY A 36 -7.61 1.37 8.76
N PHE A 37 -6.92 0.26 9.01
CA PHE A 37 -6.11 0.03 10.21
C PHE A 37 -4.65 -0.20 9.82
N VAL A 38 -3.75 0.55 10.46
CA VAL A 38 -2.31 0.39 10.29
C VAL A 38 -1.79 -0.49 11.42
N GLU A 39 -1.29 -1.66 11.06
CA GLU A 39 -0.67 -2.57 11.99
C GLU A 39 0.85 -2.36 11.99
N PRO A 40 1.45 -1.96 13.11
CA PRO A 40 2.89 -1.75 13.20
C PRO A 40 3.65 -3.08 13.08
N ARG A 41 4.93 -2.98 12.74
CA ARG A 41 5.84 -4.12 12.67
C ARG A 41 5.90 -4.85 14.02
N THR A 42 5.91 -6.17 13.97
CA THR A 42 6.18 -7.04 15.13
C THR A 42 7.49 -7.82 14.93
N ALA A 43 7.79 -8.75 15.83
CA ALA A 43 8.95 -9.64 15.69
C ALA A 43 8.87 -10.56 14.47
N VAL A 44 7.66 -10.94 14.03
CA VAL A 44 7.44 -11.95 12.98
C VAL A 44 6.61 -11.45 11.79
N THR A 45 6.07 -10.22 11.87
CA THR A 45 5.31 -9.61 10.78
C THR A 45 5.84 -8.21 10.46
N ASP A 46 5.98 -7.91 9.17
CA ASP A 46 6.21 -6.54 8.70
C ASP A 46 4.96 -5.67 8.93
N ILE A 47 5.09 -4.38 8.63
CA ILE A 47 3.99 -3.41 8.69
C ILE A 47 2.91 -3.86 7.69
N THR A 48 1.66 -3.92 8.16
CA THR A 48 0.52 -4.27 7.31
C THR A 48 -0.59 -3.26 7.42
N MET A 49 -1.40 -3.17 6.38
CA MET A 49 -2.65 -2.41 6.40
C MET A 49 -3.82 -3.37 6.22
N LEU A 50 -4.79 -3.27 7.11
CA LEU A 50 -6.08 -3.97 7.05
C LEU A 50 -7.13 -2.96 6.61
N LEU A 51 -7.88 -3.30 5.57
CA LEU A 51 -9.02 -2.54 5.09
C LEU A 51 -10.28 -3.37 5.28
N VAL A 52 -11.34 -2.76 5.80
CA VAL A 52 -12.65 -3.38 6.04
C VAL A 52 -13.73 -2.49 5.44
N ALA A 53 -14.49 -3.01 4.48
CA ALA A 53 -15.61 -2.30 3.85
C ALA A 53 -16.89 -2.45 4.69
N VAL A 54 -17.86 -1.56 4.46
CA VAL A 54 -19.13 -1.52 5.23
C VAL A 54 -19.97 -2.81 5.10
N ASP A 55 -19.78 -3.59 4.04
CA ASP A 55 -20.43 -4.88 3.81
C ASP A 55 -19.72 -6.07 4.50
N GLY A 56 -18.59 -5.81 5.15
CA GLY A 56 -17.77 -6.79 5.85
C GLY A 56 -16.69 -7.45 4.98
N GLU A 57 -16.56 -7.10 3.70
CA GLU A 57 -15.41 -7.52 2.90
C GLU A 57 -14.12 -6.90 3.46
N TRP A 58 -13.04 -7.68 3.52
CA TRP A 58 -11.78 -7.20 4.05
C TRP A 58 -10.56 -7.71 3.27
N THR A 59 -9.46 -6.99 3.39
CA THR A 59 -8.15 -7.41 2.89
C THR A 59 -7.03 -6.93 3.80
N ARG A 60 -5.96 -7.74 3.90
CA ARG A 60 -4.73 -7.38 4.59
C ARG A 60 -3.52 -7.56 3.68
N ARG A 61 -2.67 -6.52 3.60
CA ARG A 61 -1.47 -6.51 2.75
C ARG A 61 -0.29 -5.88 3.46
N ARG A 62 0.94 -6.25 3.06
CA ARG A 62 2.15 -5.59 3.55
C ARG A 62 2.27 -4.22 2.91
N VAL A 63 2.80 -3.27 3.66
CA VAL A 63 2.98 -1.89 3.20
C VAL A 63 4.40 -1.41 3.50
N PRO A 64 4.95 -0.50 2.68
CA PRO A 64 6.35 -0.08 2.80
C PRO A 64 6.69 0.60 4.13
N SER A 65 5.74 1.36 4.70
CA SER A 65 5.91 2.08 5.96
C SER A 65 4.58 2.51 6.58
N ILE A 66 4.61 2.91 7.85
CA ILE A 66 3.47 3.53 8.54
C ILE A 66 3.06 4.83 7.82
N GLU A 67 4.02 5.67 7.46
CA GLU A 67 3.78 6.92 6.72
C GLU A 67 3.08 6.65 5.38
N TRP A 68 3.51 5.63 4.63
CA TRP A 68 2.85 5.23 3.39
C TRP A 68 1.39 4.84 3.64
N ALA A 69 1.13 4.07 4.70
CA ALA A 69 -0.22 3.63 5.04
C ALA A 69 -1.14 4.82 5.40
N HIS A 70 -0.64 5.77 6.19
CA HIS A 70 -1.38 7.01 6.48
C HIS A 70 -1.59 7.86 5.22
N SER A 71 -0.57 8.01 4.37
CA SER A 71 -0.72 8.74 3.12
C SER A 71 -1.72 8.08 2.17
N PHE A 72 -1.77 6.74 2.15
CA PHE A 72 -2.76 5.98 1.39
C PHE A 72 -4.16 6.24 1.95
N ALA A 73 -4.35 6.10 3.27
CA ALA A 73 -5.65 6.29 3.92
C ALA A 73 -6.16 7.74 3.84
N ASN A 74 -5.28 8.74 3.81
CA ASN A 74 -5.70 10.13 3.64
C ASN A 74 -6.09 10.49 2.20
N LYS A 75 -5.70 9.66 1.23
CA LYS A 75 -5.96 9.89 -0.19
C LYS A 75 -7.31 9.32 -0.64
N HIS A 76 -7.81 8.28 0.03
CA HIS A 76 -9.03 7.53 -0.32
C HIS A 76 -10.05 7.64 0.81
#